data_AF-X0UDP1-F1
#
_entry.id   AF-X0UDP1-F1
#
_cell.length_a   1.000
_cell.length_b   1.000
_cell.length_c   1.000
_cell.angle_alpha   90.00
_cell.angle_beta   90.00
_cell.angle_gamma   90.00
#
_symmetry.space_group_name_H-M   'P 1'
#
loop_
_entity.id
_entity.type
_entity.pdbx_description
1 polymer ?
#
loop_
_entity_poly.entity_id
_entity_poly.type
_entity_poly.pdbx_seq_one_letter_code
_entity_poly.pdbx_strand_id
1 'polypeptide(L)'
;MSVDVGPLRKILELEHSRGYSDSAVIGGLDRFLGNWSGPAMALISSRRALSRFRKLGLDKPGYASLTVEERQQWACDVLDFLAELEHEGERKPGPGTARKADRPPRARRPKVSMDISPDSSITSVKGISSTLASKFGKLGVTTIRDLLYFFPNRHLDYSQRKTISQLTQGEEETIVVNVWQATETRPGGRRST
;
A
#
# COMPACT_ATOMS: atom_id res chain seq x y z
N MET A 1 7.46 5.49 6.95
CA MET A 1 6.32 5.94 7.75
C MET A 1 5.55 6.91 6.87
N SER A 2 4.38 6.53 6.36
CA SER A 2 3.51 7.40 5.58
C SER A 2 2.70 8.30 6.52
N VAL A 3 2.23 9.44 6.01
CA VAL A 3 1.28 10.30 6.73
C VAL A 3 -0.01 9.50 6.96
N ASP A 4 -0.50 9.43 8.20
CA ASP A 4 -1.81 8.82 8.48
C ASP A 4 -2.92 9.79 8.06
N VAL A 5 -3.44 9.57 6.85
CA VAL A 5 -4.47 10.39 6.20
C VAL A 5 -5.89 9.87 6.47
N GLY A 6 -6.03 8.65 6.98
CA GLY A 6 -7.32 7.98 7.19
C GLY A 6 -8.26 8.71 8.16
N PRO A 7 -7.78 9.23 9.31
CA PRO A 7 -8.60 9.96 10.26
C PRO A 7 -9.20 11.25 9.65
N LEU A 8 -8.39 12.05 8.94
CA LEU A 8 -8.86 13.30 8.35
C LEU A 8 -9.90 13.04 7.24
N ARG A 9 -9.68 12.02 6.40
CA ARG A 9 -10.63 11.62 5.35
C ARG A 9 -12.00 11.24 5.92
N LYS A 10 -12.03 10.40 6.96
CA LYS A 10 -13.29 9.98 7.60
C LYS A 10 -14.06 11.16 8.19
N ILE A 11 -13.35 12.13 8.77
CA ILE A 11 -13.98 13.32 9.34
C ILE A 11 -14.60 14.19 8.24
N LEU A 12 -13.91 14.36 7.10
CA LEU A 12 -14.44 15.13 5.97
C LEU A 12 -15.64 14.45 5.30
N GLU A 13 -15.63 13.12 5.19
CA GLU A 13 -16.78 12.34 4.72
C GLU A 13 -17.98 12.47 5.66
N LEU A 14 -17.72 12.50 6.97
CA LEU A 14 -18.77 12.67 7.99
C LEU A 14 -19.33 14.10 7.97
N GLU A 15 -18.50 15.12 7.75
CA GLU A 15 -18.97 16.49 7.50
C GLU A 15 -19.80 16.60 6.23
N HIS A 16 -19.42 15.92 5.13
CA HIS A 16 -20.21 15.89 3.91
C HIS A 16 -21.63 15.33 4.17
N SER A 17 -21.72 14.25 4.94
CA SER A 17 -23.02 13.66 5.32
C SER A 17 -23.88 14.58 6.21
N ARG A 18 -23.26 15.53 6.91
CA ARG A 18 -23.90 16.48 7.83
C ARG A 18 -24.03 17.89 7.27
N GLY A 19 -23.72 18.09 5.99
CA GLY A 19 -23.82 19.39 5.32
C GLY A 19 -22.81 20.44 5.81
N TYR A 20 -21.59 20.04 6.18
CA TYR A 20 -20.48 20.93 6.57
C TYR A 20 -20.76 21.81 7.80
N SER A 21 -21.48 21.23 8.76
CA SER A 21 -21.92 21.84 10.03
C SER A 21 -20.82 22.08 11.08
N ASP A 22 -19.59 21.60 10.87
CA ASP A 22 -18.51 21.62 11.88
C ASP A 22 -18.89 20.90 13.20
N SER A 23 -19.64 19.81 13.07
CA SER A 23 -20.14 19.00 14.20
C SER A 23 -19.57 17.57 14.21
N ALA A 24 -18.74 17.22 13.23
CA ALA A 24 -18.21 15.88 13.05
C ALA A 24 -17.28 15.43 14.19
N VAL A 25 -16.62 16.38 14.87
CA VAL A 25 -15.64 16.11 15.94
C VAL A 25 -15.97 16.89 17.20
N ILE A 26 -15.78 16.25 18.35
CA ILE A 26 -15.93 16.90 19.66
C ILE A 26 -14.88 18.02 19.77
N GLY A 27 -15.33 19.27 19.64
CA GLY A 27 -14.47 20.47 19.67
C GLY A 27 -14.12 21.07 18.30
N GLY A 28 -14.78 20.63 17.23
CA GLY A 28 -14.66 21.21 15.88
C GLY A 28 -13.45 20.71 15.08
N LEU A 29 -13.49 20.92 13.77
CA LEU A 29 -12.42 20.56 12.84
C LEU A 29 -11.13 21.34 13.11
N ASP A 30 -11.23 22.58 13.57
CA ASP A 30 -10.06 23.43 13.84
C ASP A 30 -9.15 22.85 14.93
N ARG A 31 -9.77 22.29 15.97
CA ARG A 31 -9.03 21.64 17.07
C ARG A 31 -8.38 20.33 16.64
N PHE A 32 -9.06 19.57 15.78
CA PHE A 32 -8.50 18.35 15.19
C PHE A 32 -7.30 18.66 14.29
N LEU A 33 -7.41 19.66 13.42
CA LEU A 33 -6.35 20.10 12.52
C LEU A 33 -5.12 20.63 13.29
N GLY A 34 -5.31 21.31 14.42
CA GLY A 34 -4.20 21.72 15.29
C GLY A 34 -3.35 20.54 15.79
N ASN A 35 -3.97 19.41 16.14
CA ASN A 35 -3.26 18.22 16.59
C ASN A 35 -2.72 17.36 15.44
N TRP A 36 -3.40 17.33 14.30
CA TRP A 36 -3.04 16.51 13.14
C TRP A 36 -1.94 17.15 12.28
N SER A 37 -1.94 18.47 12.15
CA SER A 37 -1.02 19.21 11.27
C SER A 37 0.46 19.06 11.65
N GLY A 38 0.79 19.04 12.93
CA GLY A 38 2.17 18.90 13.42
C GLY A 38 2.84 17.59 12.98
N PRO A 39 2.28 16.42 13.34
CA PRO A 39 2.78 15.12 12.90
C PRO A 39 2.74 14.96 11.37
N ALA A 40 1.69 15.45 10.71
CA ALA A 40 1.56 15.37 9.25
C ALA A 40 2.68 16.15 8.53
N MET A 41 2.99 17.38 8.95
CA MET A 41 4.07 18.18 8.38
C MET A 41 5.45 17.53 8.50
N ALA A 42 5.72 16.84 9.62
CA ALA A 42 6.99 16.15 9.84
C ALA A 42 7.18 14.93 8.91
N LEU A 43 6.08 14.32 8.47
CA LEU A 43 6.08 13.13 7.62
C LEU A 43 6.00 13.46 6.12
N ILE A 44 5.53 14.66 5.75
CA ILE A 44 5.49 15.11 4.35
C ILE A 44 6.91 15.42 3.87
N SER A 45 7.47 14.52 3.06
CA SER A 45 8.83 14.68 2.49
C SER A 45 8.86 15.55 1.23
N SER A 46 7.71 15.77 0.58
CA SER A 46 7.60 16.47 -0.72
C SER A 46 7.42 17.97 -0.53
N ARG A 47 8.34 18.78 -1.11
CA ARG A 47 8.25 20.25 -1.11
C ARG A 47 6.95 20.75 -1.76
N ARG A 48 6.46 20.04 -2.79
CA ARG A 48 5.20 20.38 -3.47
C ARG A 48 4.00 20.13 -2.56
N ALA A 49 3.98 18.99 -1.88
CA ALA A 49 2.93 18.67 -0.92
C ALA A 49 2.92 19.65 0.26
N LEU A 50 4.10 20.04 0.75
CA LEU A 50 4.22 21.02 1.84
C LEU A 50 3.75 22.43 1.42
N SER A 51 4.01 22.84 0.17
CA SER A 51 3.45 24.08 -0.38
C SER A 51 1.92 24.03 -0.51
N ARG A 52 1.34 22.90 -0.92
CA ARG A 52 -0.13 22.74 -0.97
C ARG A 52 -0.74 22.68 0.42
N PHE A 53 -0.10 22.00 1.36
CA PHE A 53 -0.51 21.94 2.76
C PHE A 53 -0.66 23.35 3.37
N ARG A 54 0.34 24.21 3.14
CA ARG A 54 0.29 25.63 3.55
C ARG A 54 -0.73 26.45 2.77
N LYS A 55 -0.93 26.16 1.47
CA LYS A 55 -1.93 26.86 0.65
C LYS A 55 -3.36 26.54 1.09
N LEU A 56 -3.61 25.33 1.56
CA LEU A 56 -4.90 24.88 2.08
C LEU A 56 -5.18 25.39 3.51
N GLY A 57 -4.24 26.10 4.13
CA GLY A 57 -4.41 26.68 5.46
C GLY A 57 -4.51 25.63 6.58
N LEU A 58 -4.00 24.41 6.36
CA LEU A 58 -4.02 23.33 7.35
C LEU A 58 -3.13 23.65 8.58
N ASP A 59 -2.23 24.63 8.47
CA ASP A 59 -1.37 25.17 9.51
C ASP A 59 -2.04 26.25 10.38
N LYS A 60 -3.08 26.91 9.87
CA LYS A 60 -3.90 27.89 10.60
C LYS A 60 -5.38 27.63 10.31
N PRO A 61 -5.97 26.67 11.01
CA PRO A 61 -7.32 26.24 10.70
C PRO A 61 -8.32 27.33 11.12
N GLY A 62 -9.11 27.78 10.15
CA GLY A 62 -10.22 28.73 10.33
C GLY A 62 -11.52 28.18 9.73
N TYR A 63 -11.68 26.86 9.76
CA TYR A 63 -12.80 26.15 9.17
C TYR A 63 -14.14 26.59 9.78
N ALA A 64 -14.18 26.86 11.08
CA ALA A 64 -15.38 27.34 11.76
C ALA A 64 -15.82 28.73 11.29
N SER A 65 -14.93 29.54 10.73
CA SER A 65 -15.22 30.92 10.29
C SER A 65 -15.70 31.03 8.84
N LEU A 66 -15.61 29.94 8.06
CA LEU A 66 -15.99 29.88 6.65
C LEU A 66 -17.50 29.64 6.49
N THR A 67 -18.06 30.13 5.39
CA THR A 67 -19.44 29.82 4.98
C THR A 67 -19.57 28.36 4.55
N VAL A 68 -20.79 27.81 4.53
CA VAL A 68 -21.04 26.39 4.18
C VAL A 68 -20.53 26.05 2.76
N GLU A 69 -20.65 26.98 1.83
CA GLU A 69 -20.19 26.83 0.44
C GLU A 69 -18.65 26.81 0.36
N GLU A 70 -17.98 27.71 1.08
CA GLU A 70 -16.53 27.74 1.17
C GLU A 70 -15.96 26.52 1.90
N ARG A 71 -16.68 26.00 2.92
CA ARG A 71 -16.32 24.75 3.61
C ARG A 71 -16.40 23.55 2.68
N GLN A 72 -17.41 23.51 1.81
CA GLN A 72 -17.56 22.46 0.81
C GLN A 72 -16.40 22.48 -0.18
N GLN A 73 -16.07 23.66 -0.73
CA GLN A 73 -14.94 23.80 -1.66
C GLN A 73 -13.62 23.43 -0.99
N TRP A 74 -13.41 23.89 0.24
CA TRP A 74 -12.22 23.54 1.02
C TRP A 74 -12.13 22.03 1.29
N ALA A 75 -13.24 21.38 1.65
CA ALA A 75 -13.25 19.94 1.89
C ALA A 75 -12.94 19.14 0.62
N CYS A 76 -13.47 19.55 -0.54
CA CYS A 76 -13.14 18.95 -1.83
C CYS A 76 -11.63 19.10 -2.14
N ASP A 77 -11.10 20.31 -2.01
CA ASP A 77 -9.69 20.59 -2.28
C ASP A 77 -8.74 19.83 -1.33
N VAL A 78 -9.15 19.64 -0.07
CA VAL A 78 -8.40 18.83 0.91
C VAL A 78 -8.48 17.34 0.59
N LEU A 79 -9.65 16.82 0.20
CA LEU A 79 -9.79 15.42 -0.22
C LEU A 79 -8.95 15.11 -1.46
N ASP A 80 -8.92 16.01 -2.44
CA ASP A 80 -8.08 15.90 -3.63
C ASP A 80 -6.59 15.90 -3.26
N PHE A 81 -6.18 16.75 -2.32
CA PHE A 81 -4.81 16.76 -1.80
C PHE A 81 -4.46 15.47 -1.04
N LEU A 82 -5.37 14.91 -0.25
CA LEU A 82 -5.16 13.64 0.44
C LEU A 82 -5.01 12.48 -0.54
N ALA A 83 -5.83 12.44 -1.60
CA ALA A 83 -5.71 11.44 -2.66
C ALA A 83 -4.36 11.54 -3.40
N GLU A 84 -3.87 12.75 -3.64
CA GLU A 84 -2.52 12.95 -4.19
C GLU A 84 -1.41 12.46 -3.26
N LEU A 85 -1.54 12.70 -1.94
CA LEU A 85 -0.57 12.23 -0.94
C LEU A 85 -0.55 10.70 -0.83
N GLU A 86 -1.72 10.04 -0.87
CA GLU A 86 -1.83 8.57 -0.90
C GLU A 86 -1.14 8.02 -2.16
N HIS A 87 -1.42 8.60 -3.33
CA HIS A 87 -0.77 8.21 -4.58
C HIS A 87 0.73 8.49 -4.61
N GLU A 88 1.24 9.51 -3.90
CA GLU A 88 2.67 9.80 -3.80
C GLU A 88 3.38 8.83 -2.83
N GLY A 89 2.69 8.37 -1.78
CA GLY A 89 3.17 7.32 -0.87
C GLY A 89 3.14 5.90 -1.46
N GLU A 90 2.15 5.60 -2.32
CA GLU A 90 2.04 4.32 -3.03
C GLU A 90 2.89 4.26 -4.31
N ARG A 91 3.36 5.40 -4.82
CA ARG A 91 4.38 5.45 -5.88
C ARG A 91 5.71 4.92 -5.34
N LYS A 92 5.90 3.59 -5.40
CA LYS A 92 7.20 3.00 -5.78
C LYS A 92 7.82 3.87 -6.88
N PRO A 93 9.16 4.05 -6.95
CA PRO A 93 9.79 4.99 -7.86
C PRO A 93 9.49 4.60 -9.31
N GLY A 94 8.38 5.11 -9.81
CA GLY A 94 7.98 5.12 -11.20
C GLY A 94 8.58 6.39 -11.80
N PRO A 95 9.18 6.30 -12.99
CA PRO A 95 9.98 7.38 -13.54
C PRO A 95 9.12 8.63 -13.68
N GLY A 96 9.70 9.74 -13.24
CA GLY A 96 9.07 11.04 -13.16
C GLY A 96 8.42 11.46 -14.48
N THR A 97 7.32 12.19 -14.32
CA THR A 97 6.62 12.89 -15.39
C THR A 97 7.56 13.91 -16.05
N ALA A 98 8.21 13.50 -17.14
CA ALA A 98 8.75 14.43 -18.11
C ALA A 98 7.57 15.10 -18.84
N ARG A 99 7.69 16.42 -18.98
CA ARG A 99 6.87 17.34 -19.77
C ARG A 99 6.27 16.70 -21.02
N LYS A 100 5.01 17.08 -21.30
CA LYS A 100 4.41 17.00 -22.64
C LYS A 100 5.38 17.60 -23.66
N ALA A 101 5.98 16.74 -24.47
CA ALA A 101 6.55 17.07 -25.75
C ALA A 101 6.09 15.96 -26.71
N ASP A 102 5.63 16.36 -27.88
CA ASP A 102 5.08 15.52 -28.93
C ASP A 102 5.88 14.23 -29.11
N ARG A 103 5.25 13.09 -28.81
CA ARG A 103 5.82 11.78 -29.05
C ARG A 103 5.15 11.20 -30.29
N PRO A 104 5.91 10.74 -31.32
CA PRO A 104 5.32 10.10 -32.50
C PRO A 104 4.50 8.87 -32.08
N PRO A 105 3.52 8.44 -32.89
CA PRO A 105 2.58 7.38 -32.52
C PRO A 105 3.38 6.17 -32.05
N ARG A 106 3.19 5.86 -30.76
CA ARG A 106 3.87 4.77 -30.07
C ARG A 106 3.67 3.51 -30.90
N ALA A 107 4.76 2.99 -31.47
CA ALA A 107 4.77 1.68 -32.11
C ALA A 107 4.04 0.71 -31.20
N ARG A 108 2.95 0.15 -31.73
CA ARG A 108 2.12 -0.83 -31.04
C ARG A 108 3.08 -1.87 -30.47
N ARG A 109 3.07 -2.04 -29.15
CA ARG A 109 3.73 -3.20 -28.53
C ARG A 109 3.27 -4.41 -29.35
N PRO A 110 4.18 -5.24 -29.90
CA PRO A 110 3.74 -6.47 -30.52
C PRO A 110 2.96 -7.20 -29.43
N LYS A 111 1.67 -7.39 -29.66
CA LYS A 111 0.92 -8.37 -28.90
C LYS A 111 1.64 -9.67 -29.21
N VAL A 112 2.49 -10.12 -28.30
CA VAL A 112 2.89 -11.51 -28.29
C VAL A 112 1.63 -12.23 -27.83
N SER A 113 0.70 -12.42 -28.76
CA SER A 113 -0.35 -13.42 -28.64
C SER A 113 0.39 -14.74 -28.79
N MET A 114 1.00 -15.19 -27.69
CA MET A 114 0.92 -16.62 -27.46
C MET A 114 -0.57 -16.84 -27.22
N ASP A 115 -1.25 -17.48 -28.17
CA ASP A 115 -2.64 -17.92 -28.02
C ASP A 115 -2.66 -19.04 -26.95
N ILE A 116 -2.39 -18.62 -25.72
CA ILE A 116 -2.47 -19.46 -24.54
C ILE A 116 -3.95 -19.51 -24.20
N SER A 117 -4.61 -20.54 -24.72
CA SER A 117 -5.96 -20.84 -24.29
C SER A 117 -5.93 -21.17 -22.79
N PRO A 118 -6.92 -20.72 -21.99
CA PRO A 118 -7.04 -21.08 -20.59
C PRO A 118 -7.10 -22.60 -20.35
N ASP A 119 -7.53 -23.37 -21.35
CA ASP A 119 -7.61 -24.83 -21.31
C ASP A 119 -6.30 -25.54 -21.72
N SER A 120 -5.26 -24.78 -22.06
CA SER A 120 -3.95 -25.36 -22.39
C SER A 120 -3.20 -25.85 -21.15
N SER A 121 -2.27 -26.80 -21.36
CA SER A 121 -1.44 -27.39 -20.31
C SER A 121 -0.58 -26.34 -19.61
N ILE A 122 -0.42 -26.48 -18.29
CA ILE A 122 0.47 -25.63 -17.47
C ILE A 122 1.92 -25.58 -17.97
N THR A 123 2.39 -26.58 -18.73
CA THR A 123 3.73 -26.59 -19.33
C THR A 123 3.97 -25.50 -20.37
N SER A 124 2.89 -24.94 -20.94
CA SER A 124 2.97 -23.81 -21.88
C SER A 124 3.39 -22.51 -21.19
N VAL A 125 3.29 -22.44 -19.86
CA VAL A 125 3.69 -21.27 -19.08
C VAL A 125 5.20 -21.29 -18.87
N LYS A 126 5.85 -20.18 -19.26
CA LYS A 126 7.28 -19.98 -19.06
C LYS A 126 7.64 -20.09 -17.57
N GLY A 127 8.50 -21.04 -17.22
CA GLY A 127 8.97 -21.27 -15.85
C GLY A 127 8.40 -22.54 -15.20
N ILE A 128 7.43 -23.22 -15.83
CA ILE A 128 6.92 -24.51 -15.36
C ILE A 128 7.60 -25.63 -16.14
N SER A 129 8.52 -26.35 -15.47
CA SER A 129 9.13 -27.56 -16.01
C SER A 129 8.18 -28.75 -15.93
N SER A 130 8.46 -29.81 -16.68
CA SER A 130 7.71 -31.09 -16.59
C SER A 130 7.70 -31.66 -15.16
N THR A 131 8.79 -31.50 -14.41
CA THR A 131 8.88 -31.94 -13.01
C THR A 131 7.97 -31.16 -12.08
N LEU A 132 7.82 -29.85 -12.28
CA LEU A 132 6.91 -29.01 -11.52
C LEU A 132 5.45 -29.27 -11.95
N ALA A 133 5.22 -29.48 -13.24
CA ALA A 133 3.91 -29.84 -13.78
C ALA A 133 3.39 -31.15 -13.17
N SER A 134 4.24 -32.18 -13.02
CA SER A 134 3.86 -33.42 -12.33
C SER A 134 3.50 -33.22 -10.86
N LYS A 135 4.09 -32.22 -10.18
CA LYS A 135 3.71 -31.87 -8.79
C LYS A 135 2.35 -31.18 -8.75
N PHE A 136 2.11 -30.24 -9.67
CA PHE A 136 0.81 -29.59 -9.82
C PHE A 136 -0.31 -30.57 -10.20
N GLY A 137 -0.01 -31.57 -11.04
CA GLY A 137 -0.96 -32.63 -11.37
C GLY A 137 -1.42 -33.44 -10.14
N LYS A 138 -0.53 -33.68 -9.17
CA LYS A 138 -0.90 -34.31 -7.88
C LYS A 138 -1.81 -33.43 -7.01
N LEU A 139 -1.76 -32.12 -7.21
CA LEU A 139 -2.59 -31.12 -6.54
C LEU A 139 -3.89 -30.81 -7.31
N GLY A 140 -4.15 -31.51 -8.42
CA GLY A 140 -5.34 -31.31 -9.25
C GLY A 140 -5.24 -30.14 -10.24
N VAL A 141 -4.07 -29.56 -10.43
CA VAL A 141 -3.85 -28.42 -11.33
C VAL A 141 -3.22 -28.93 -12.63
N THR A 142 -3.99 -28.93 -13.72
CA THR A 142 -3.54 -29.46 -15.02
C THR A 142 -3.59 -28.41 -16.14
N THR A 143 -4.57 -27.51 -16.05
CA THR A 143 -4.75 -26.42 -17.02
C THR A 143 -4.27 -25.10 -16.44
N ILE A 144 -4.07 -24.12 -17.34
CA ILE A 144 -3.74 -22.75 -16.94
C ILE A 144 -4.91 -22.11 -16.19
N ARG A 145 -6.16 -22.46 -16.51
CA ARG A 145 -7.33 -22.04 -15.74
C ARG A 145 -7.22 -22.51 -14.28
N ASP A 146 -6.90 -23.78 -14.05
CA ASP A 146 -6.75 -24.32 -12.69
C ASP A 146 -5.64 -23.58 -11.94
N LEU A 147 -4.52 -23.27 -12.62
CA LEU A 147 -3.41 -22.56 -12.02
C LEU A 147 -3.78 -21.12 -11.62
N LEU A 148 -4.59 -20.44 -12.43
CA LEU A 148 -5.07 -19.08 -12.13
C LEU A 148 -6.00 -19.06 -10.91
N TYR A 149 -6.78 -20.13 -10.71
CA TYR A 149 -7.67 -20.30 -9.55
C TYR A 149 -7.03 -21.10 -8.41
N PHE A 150 -5.73 -21.43 -8.51
CA PHE A 150 -4.99 -22.10 -7.44
C PHE A 150 -4.52 -21.07 -6.41
N PHE A 151 -5.44 -20.68 -5.52
CA PHE A 151 -5.17 -19.70 -4.48
C PHE A 151 -4.25 -20.28 -3.38
N PRO A 152 -3.38 -19.45 -2.77
CA PRO A 152 -2.59 -19.85 -1.62
C PRO A 152 -3.50 -20.33 -0.47
N ASN A 153 -3.16 -21.47 0.14
CA ASN A 153 -3.88 -21.97 1.32
C ASN A 153 -3.67 -21.09 2.56
N ARG A 154 -2.52 -20.40 2.65
CA ARG A 154 -2.18 -19.51 3.76
C ARG A 154 -1.56 -18.22 3.25
N HIS A 155 -2.05 -17.10 3.76
CA HIS A 155 -1.46 -15.78 3.58
C HIS A 155 -0.66 -15.43 4.83
N LEU A 156 0.65 -15.32 4.70
CA LEU A 156 1.53 -14.86 5.77
C LEU A 156 1.75 -13.36 5.59
N ASP A 157 1.22 -12.56 6.51
CA ASP A 157 1.45 -11.11 6.52
C ASP A 157 2.73 -10.78 7.31
N TYR A 158 3.80 -10.48 6.58
CA TYR A 158 5.10 -10.10 7.15
C TYR A 158 5.21 -8.59 7.46
N SER A 159 4.12 -7.83 7.33
CA SER A 159 4.11 -6.39 7.59
C SER A 159 4.20 -6.09 9.09
N GLN A 160 3.63 -6.98 9.92
CA GLN A 160 3.62 -6.83 11.37
C GLN A 160 4.89 -7.41 11.98
N ARG A 161 5.87 -6.52 12.20
CA ARG A 161 7.15 -6.88 12.81
C ARG A 161 7.08 -6.68 14.31
N LYS A 162 7.46 -7.70 15.08
CA LYS A 162 7.58 -7.65 16.54
C LYS A 162 9.07 -7.67 16.96
N THR A 163 9.36 -7.17 18.15
CA THR A 163 10.69 -7.30 18.77
C THR A 163 10.81 -8.60 19.55
N ILE A 164 12.04 -9.08 19.79
CA ILE A 164 12.29 -10.34 20.53
C ILE A 164 11.61 -10.34 21.91
N SER A 165 11.57 -9.20 22.58
CA SER A 165 10.95 -9.05 23.90
C SER A 165 9.43 -9.22 23.92
N GLN A 166 8.78 -9.17 22.76
CA GLN A 166 7.32 -9.24 22.61
C GLN A 166 6.86 -10.56 21.99
N LEU A 167 7.76 -11.52 21.83
CA LEU A 167 7.48 -12.82 21.23
C LEU A 167 6.60 -13.67 22.14
N THR A 168 5.57 -14.27 21.55
CA THR A 168 4.67 -15.20 22.24
C THR A 168 5.06 -16.65 21.93
N GLN A 169 5.12 -17.50 22.94
CA GLN A 169 5.43 -18.92 22.75
C GLN A 169 4.29 -19.62 22.00
N GLY A 170 4.61 -20.32 20.91
CA GLY A 170 3.65 -21.10 20.13
C GLY A 170 3.02 -20.35 18.96
N GLU A 171 3.30 -19.05 18.80
CA GLU A 171 2.84 -18.27 17.65
C GLU A 171 3.96 -18.05 16.63
N GLU A 172 3.59 -18.10 15.34
CA GLU A 172 4.51 -17.73 14.25
C GLU A 172 4.49 -16.21 14.07
N GLU A 173 5.57 -15.55 14.49
CA GLU A 173 5.70 -14.09 14.42
C GLU A 173 6.88 -13.65 13.55
N THR A 174 6.79 -12.44 12.98
CA THR A 174 7.85 -11.87 12.13
C THR A 174 8.75 -10.95 12.96
N ILE A 175 10.05 -11.20 12.95
CA ILE A 175 11.05 -10.38 13.65
C ILE A 175 12.18 -9.96 12.71
N VAL A 176 12.83 -8.82 13.02
CA VAL A 176 14.04 -8.37 12.35
C VAL A 176 15.17 -8.35 13.37
N VAL A 177 16.20 -9.17 13.14
CA VAL A 177 17.31 -9.36 14.07
C VAL A 177 18.65 -9.44 13.34
N ASN A 178 19.72 -9.05 14.03
CA ASN A 178 21.07 -9.33 13.59
C ASN A 178 21.48 -10.72 14.07
N VAL A 179 21.84 -11.60 13.14
CA VAL A 179 22.33 -12.94 13.46
C VAL A 179 23.85 -12.87 13.66
N TRP A 180 24.31 -13.15 14.88
CA TRP A 180 25.73 -13.09 15.24
C TRP A 180 26.47 -14.41 14.96
N GLN A 181 25.78 -15.53 15.15
CA GLN A 181 26.37 -16.86 14.99
C GLN A 181 25.30 -17.84 14.50
N ALA A 182 25.68 -18.69 13.54
CA ALA A 182 24.93 -19.87 13.16
C ALA A 182 25.89 -21.07 13.21
N THR A 183 25.49 -22.14 13.90
CA THR A 183 26.33 -23.34 14.03
C THR A 183 25.47 -24.56 13.76
N GLU A 184 25.93 -25.42 12.85
CA GLU A 184 25.32 -26.73 12.63
C GLU A 184 25.74 -27.64 13.77
N THR A 185 24.79 -27.93 14.68
CA THR A 185 24.98 -28.98 15.67
C THR A 185 24.46 -30.28 15.07
N ARG A 186 25.32 -31.30 15.00
CA ARG A 186 24.93 -32.67 14.68
C ARG A 186 24.79 -33.45 15.99
N PRO A 187 23.60 -33.48 16.60
CA PRO A 187 23.38 -34.27 17.81
C PRO A 187 23.48 -35.76 17.44
N GLY A 188 24.61 -36.39 17.79
CA GLY A 188 24.81 -37.83 17.71
C GLY A 188 25.19 -38.37 16.34
N GLY A 189 26.47 -38.69 16.16
CA GLY A 189 26.93 -39.44 15.00
C GLY A 189 28.44 -39.60 14.99
N ARG A 190 28.94 -40.61 15.69
CA ARG A 190 30.33 -41.07 15.56
C ARG A 190 30.54 -41.42 14.09
N ARG A 191 31.49 -40.75 13.42
CA ARG A 191 31.91 -41.12 12.06
C ARG A 191 32.31 -42.60 12.12
N SER A 192 31.52 -43.48 11.51
CA SER A 192 32.00 -44.82 11.19
C SER A 192 33.12 -44.62 10.18
N THR A 193 34.28 -45.12 10.56
CA THR A 193 35.46 -45.25 9.70
C THR A 193 35.14 -46.04 8.46
#